data_AF-X1H9G6-F1
#
_entry.id   AF-X1H9G6-F1
#
_cell.length_a   1.000
_cell.length_b   1.000
_cell.length_c   1.000
_cell.angle_alpha   90.00
_cell.angle_beta   90.00
_cell.angle_gamma   90.00
#
_symmetry.space_group_name_H-M   'P 1'
#
loop_
_entity.id
_entity.type
_entity.pdbx_description
1 polymer ?
#
loop_
_entity_poly.entity_id
_entity_poly.type
_entity_poly.pdbx_seq_one_letter_code
_entity_poly.pdbx_strand_id
1 'polypeptide(L)' 'MENLDLKEERKYRQLRKLAQELHIPMPAAFIALEVFDRNGKPLQRHCQKGHSWTRNAYNVLFGTLAA' A
#
# COMPACT_ATOMS: atom_id res chain seq x y z
N MET A 1 0.71 -6.91 -15.49
CA MET A 1 1.11 -6.63 -14.10
C MET A 1 2.62 -6.55 -14.14
N GLU A 2 3.15 -5.33 -14.31
CA GLU A 2 4.56 -5.10 -14.55
C GLU A 2 5.39 -5.57 -13.36
N ASN A 3 6.39 -6.41 -13.66
CA ASN A 3 7.49 -6.69 -12.75
C ASN A 3 8.19 -5.36 -12.47
N LEU A 4 7.88 -4.70 -11.35
CA LEU A 4 8.67 -3.58 -10.86
C LEU A 4 10.11 -4.07 -10.74
N ASP A 5 11.05 -3.35 -11.38
CA ASP A 5 12.47 -3.65 -11.26
C ASP A 5 12.83 -3.68 -9.77
N LEU A 6 13.61 -4.68 -9.33
CA LEU A 6 14.04 -4.83 -7.94
C LEU A 6 14.65 -3.53 -7.38
N LYS A 7 15.26 -2.72 -8.26
CA LYS A 7 15.77 -1.38 -7.92
C LYS A 7 14.67 -0.38 -7.58
N GLU A 8 13.58 -0.36 -8.33
CA GLU A 8 12.44 0.52 -8.10
C GLU A 8 11.74 0.17 -6.80
N GLU A 9 11.52 -1.12 -6.52
CA GLU A 9 10.98 -1.59 -5.23
C GLU A 9 11.87 -1.17 -4.05
N ARG A 10 13.20 -1.31 -4.19
CA ARG A 10 14.14 -0.89 -3.15
C ARG A 10 14.08 0.62 -2.92
N LYS A 11 14.06 1.42 -3.99
CA LYS A 11 13.93 2.88 -3.93
C LYS A 11 12.61 3.30 -3.29
N TYR A 12 11.51 2.65 -3.66
CA TYR A 12 10.20 2.90 -3.07
C TYR A 12 10.20 2.66 -1.55
N ARG A 13 10.80 1.54 -1.08
CA ARG A 13 10.91 1.27 0.36
C ARG A 13 11.73 2.33 1.09
N GLN A 14 12.82 2.81 0.50
CA GLN A 14 13.64 3.89 1.07
C GLN A 14 12.84 5.20 1.18
N LEU A 15 12.16 5.61 0.10
CA LEU A 15 11.32 6.82 0.10
C LEU A 15 10.16 6.72 1.08
N ARG A 16 9.52 5.55 1.19
CA ARG A 16 8.47 5.31 2.17
C ARG A 16 8.99 5.47 3.60
N LYS A 17 10.17 4.94 3.90
CA LYS A 17 10.79 5.09 5.22
C LYS A 17 11.09 6.56 5.53
N LEU A 18 11.67 7.28 4.57
CA LEU A 18 11.94 8.72 4.72
C LEU A 18 10.64 9.51 4.97
N ALA A 19 9.57 9.21 4.24
CA ALA A 19 8.28 9.86 4.46
C ALA A 19 7.75 9.63 5.89
N GLN A 20 7.94 8.44 6.46
CA GLN A 20 7.59 8.14 7.85
C GLN A 20 8.43 8.96 8.83
N GLU A 21 9.74 9.05 8.61
CA GLU A 21 10.65 9.85 9.44
C GLU A 21 10.30 11.36 9.39
N LEU A 22 9.85 11.85 8.23
CA LEU A 22 9.40 13.22 8.02
C LEU A 22 7.94 13.46 8.44
N HIS A 23 7.25 12.46 8.98
CA HIS A 23 5.83 12.53 9.34
C HIS A 23 4.91 12.92 8.18
N ILE A 24 5.30 12.60 6.94
CA ILE A 24 4.50 12.86 5.75
C ILE A 24 3.45 11.75 5.61
N PRO A 25 2.15 12.08 5.55
CA PRO A 25 1.11 11.08 5.36
C PRO A 25 1.19 10.46 3.96
N MET A 26 1.41 9.15 3.92
CA MET A 26 1.48 8.36 2.68
C MET A 26 0.35 7.34 2.64
N PRO A 27 -0.88 7.71 2.23
CA PRO A 27 -1.98 6.77 2.13
C PRO A 27 -1.63 5.64 1.16
N ALA A 28 -2.02 4.42 1.53
CA ALA A 28 -1.89 3.24 0.72
C ALA A 28 -3.07 2.32 0.99
N ALA A 29 -3.74 1.88 -0.07
CA ALA A 29 -4.85 0.95 0.00
C ALA A 29 -4.38 -0.44 -0.42
N PHE A 30 -4.83 -1.46 0.31
CA PHE A 30 -4.48 -2.85 0.07
C PHE A 30 -5.73 -3.72 0.04
N ILE A 31 -5.72 -4.73 -0.81
CA ILE A 31 -6.68 -5.84 -0.78
C ILE A 31 -5.93 -7.03 -0.18
N ALA A 32 -6.40 -7.49 0.96
CA ALA A 32 -5.91 -8.69 1.61
C ALA A 32 -6.94 -9.82 1.48
N LEU A 33 -6.48 -11.00 1.05
CA LEU A 33 -7.23 -12.23 1.03
C LEU A 33 -6.55 -13.22 1.98
N GLU A 34 -7.28 -13.68 2.98
CA GLU A 34 -6.80 -14.65 3.97
C GLU A 34 -7.65 -15.91 3.87
N VAL A 35 -7.00 -17.05 3.69
CA VAL A 35 -7.63 -18.38 3.62
C VAL A 35 -7.27 -19.11 4.90
N PHE A 36 -8.28 -19.60 5.61
CA PHE A 36 -8.14 -20.32 6.87
C PHE A 36 -8.58 -21.77 6.72
N ASP A 37 -8.00 -22.66 7.51
CA ASP A 37 -8.49 -24.02 7.66
C ASP A 37 -9.76 -24.07 8.53
N ARG A 38 -10.36 -25.25 8.64
CA ARG A 38 -11.57 -25.48 9.47
C ARG A 38 -11.37 -25.20 10.97
N ASN A 39 -10.12 -25.15 11.43
CA ASN A 39 -9.75 -24.87 12.81
C ASN A 39 -9.33 -23.39 13.00
N GLY A 40 -9.48 -22.54 11.98
CA GLY A 40 -9.10 -21.14 12.01
C GLY A 40 -7.60 -20.86 11.82
N LYS A 41 -6.79 -21.86 11.46
CA LYS A 41 -5.36 -21.67 11.18
C LYS A 41 -5.17 -21.07 9.78
N PRO A 42 -4.35 -20.02 9.60
CA PRO A 42 -4.12 -19.43 8.29
C PRO A 42 -3.36 -20.39 7.37
N LEU A 43 -3.95 -20.68 6.21
CA LEU A 43 -3.36 -21.50 5.14
C LEU A 43 -2.65 -20.63 4.10
N GLN A 44 -3.26 -19.50 3.74
CA GLN A 44 -2.70 -18.60 2.74
C GLN A 44 -3.06 -17.15 3.06
N ARG A 45 -2.12 -16.26 2.79
CA ARG A 45 -2.32 -14.81 2.86
C ARG A 45 -1.82 -14.20 1.57
N HIS A 46 -2.71 -13.52 0.87
CA HIS A 46 -2.39 -12.72 -0.30
C HIS A 46 -2.67 -11.26 0.02
N CYS A 47 -1.72 -10.38 -0.29
CA CYS A 47 -1.89 -8.94 -0.10
C CYS A 47 -1.41 -8.22 -1.35
N GLN A 48 -2.31 -7.47 -1.99
CA GLN A 48 -1.97 -6.65 -3.15
C GLN A 48 -2.32 -5.20 -2.88
N LYS A 49 -1.47 -4.31 -3.41
CA LYS A 49 -1.73 -2.88 -3.34
C LYS A 49 -2.76 -2.49 -4.40
N GLY A 50 -3.83 -1.81 -3.99
CA GLY A 50 -4.82 -1.25 -4.89
C GLY A 50 -4.34 0.09 -5.44
N HIS A 51 -3.79 0.12 -6.66
CA HIS A 51 -3.25 1.36 -7.25
C HIS A 51 -4.32 2.45 -7.42
N SER A 52 -5.48 2.11 -7.97
CA SER A 52 -6.59 3.06 -8.17
C SER A 52 -7.14 3.58 -6.84
N TRP A 53 -7.26 2.72 -5.83
CA TRP A 53 -7.72 3.12 -4.49
C TRP A 53 -6.69 3.97 -3.75
N THR A 54 -5.40 3.66 -3.91
CA THR A 54 -4.32 4.49 -3.38
C THR A 54 -4.36 5.89 -3.99
N ARG A 55 -4.52 6.01 -5.32
CA ARG A 55 -4.67 7.31 -6.00
C ARG A 55 -5.89 8.09 -5.50
N ASN A 56 -7.04 7.42 -5.37
CA ASN A 56 -8.26 8.08 -4.88
C ASN A 56 -8.08 8.62 -3.46
N ALA A 57 -7.39 7.89 -2.58
CA ALA A 57 -7.07 8.36 -1.24
C ALA A 57 -6.20 9.64 -1.28
N TYR A 58 -5.20 9.71 -2.18
CA TYR A 58 -4.43 10.95 -2.39
C TYR A 58 -5.31 12.09 -2.90
N ASN A 59 -6.20 11.84 -3.86
CA ASN A 59 -7.10 12.88 -4.38
C ASN A 59 -7.98 13.47 -3.28
N VAL A 60 -8.52 12.64 -2.39
CA VAL A 60 -9.31 13.11 -1.23
C VAL A 60 -8.44 13.89 -0.26
N LEU A 61 -7.26 13.37 0.10
CA LEU A 61 -6.35 14.03 1.04
C LEU A 61 -5.95 15.43 0.54
N PHE A 62 -5.56 15.56 -0.72
CA PHE A 62 -5.15 16.86 -1.27
C PHE A 62 -6.32 17.76 -1.65
N GLY A 63 -7.44 17.19 -2.10
CA GLY A 63 -8.66 17.95 -2.39
C GLY A 63 -9.25 18.59 -1.13
N THR A 64 -9.18 17.92 0.01
CA THR A 64 -9.62 18.47 1.31
C THR A 64 -8.66 19.49 1.90
N LEU A 65 -7.36 19.41 1.60
CA LEU A 65 -6.36 20.41 2.02
C LEU A 65 -6.41 21.71 1.20
N ALA A 66 -6.97 21.66 -0.01
CA ALA A 66 -7.08 22.82 -0.91
C ALA A 66 -8.39 23.60 -0.76
N ALA A 67 -9.33 23.09 0.04
CA ALA A 67 -10.63 23.71 0.34
C ALA A 67 -10.57 24.50 1.65
#